data_AF-A0A101NR77-F1
#
_entry.id   AF-A0A101NR77-F1
#
_cell.length_a   1.000
_cell.length_b   1.000
_cell.length_c   1.000
_cell.angle_alpha   90.00
_cell.angle_beta   90.00
_cell.angle_gamma   90.00
#
_symmetry.space_group_name_H-M   'P 1'
#
loop_
_entity.id
_entity.type
_entity.pdbx_description
1 polymer ?
#
loop_
_entity_poly.entity_id
_entity_poly.type
_entity_poly.pdbx_seq_one_letter_code
_entity_poly.pdbx_strand_id
1 'polypeptide(L)'
;MNPPNNAVTADTEALVSQVWTEVLGCRPPAGDEHFFNDLGGNSLLAFQTTVRLRKALDRHVPLKLLFTAPCFADYAARLCGEGTS
;
A
#
# COMPACT_ATOMS: atom_id res chain seq x y z
N MET A 1 5.92 -13.27 -26.41
CA MET A 1 6.05 -13.49 -24.96
C MET A 1 5.95 -12.13 -24.29
N ASN A 2 4.75 -11.69 -23.90
CA ASN A 2 4.62 -10.52 -23.02
C ASN A 2 5.21 -10.91 -21.65
N PRO A 3 6.04 -10.08 -21.01
CA PRO A 3 6.36 -10.33 -19.62
C PRO A 3 5.04 -10.34 -18.82
N PRO A 4 4.89 -11.24 -17.84
CA PRO A 4 3.69 -11.21 -17.01
C PRO A 4 3.65 -9.84 -16.32
N ASN A 5 2.52 -9.14 -16.45
CA ASN A 5 2.28 -7.81 -15.89
C ASN A 5 2.26 -7.79 -14.34
N ASN A 6 2.75 -8.86 -13.70
CA ASN A 6 2.78 -9.08 -12.26
C ASN A 6 4.05 -8.55 -11.58
N ALA A 7 5.15 -8.33 -12.33
CA ALA A 7 6.39 -7.81 -11.75
C ALA A 7 6.21 -6.38 -11.19
N VAL A 8 5.44 -5.54 -11.87
CA VAL A 8 5.15 -4.16 -11.44
C VAL A 8 4.27 -4.15 -10.17
N THR A 9 3.32 -5.07 -10.09
CA THR A 9 2.45 -5.23 -8.90
C THR A 9 3.26 -5.71 -7.70
N ALA A 10 4.16 -6.68 -7.89
CA ALA A 10 5.03 -7.19 -6.84
C ALA A 10 6.00 -6.13 -6.30
N ASP A 11 6.52 -5.24 -7.16
CA ASP A 11 7.39 -4.13 -6.74
C ASP A 11 6.62 -3.10 -5.89
N THR A 12 5.39 -2.77 -6.31
CA THR A 12 4.49 -1.89 -5.54
C THR A 12 4.12 -2.51 -4.20
N GLU A 13 3.75 -3.80 -4.15
CA GLU A 13 3.48 -4.52 -2.91
C GLU A 13 4.69 -4.50 -1.97
N ALA A 14 5.88 -4.82 -2.46
CA ALA A 14 7.09 -4.83 -1.62
C ALA A 14 7.36 -3.46 -1.00
N LEU A 15 7.15 -2.39 -1.77
CA LEU A 15 7.36 -1.02 -1.33
C LEU A 15 6.28 -0.56 -0.33
N VAL A 16 5.01 -0.93 -0.57
CA VAL A 16 3.91 -0.74 0.41
C VAL A 16 4.21 -1.49 1.70
N SER A 17 4.64 -2.74 1.60
CA SER A 17 4.93 -3.61 2.74
C SER A 17 6.06 -3.03 3.58
N GLN A 18 7.14 -2.57 2.93
CA GLN A 18 8.24 -1.88 3.59
C GLN A 18 7.78 -0.63 4.35
N VAL A 19 7.00 0.26 3.69
CA VAL A 19 6.51 1.49 4.34
C VAL A 19 5.59 1.17 5.51
N TRP A 20 4.70 0.19 5.36
CA TRP A 20 3.79 -0.22 6.43
C TRP A 20 4.58 -0.77 7.62
N THR A 21 5.53 -1.67 7.39
CA THR A 21 6.43 -2.19 8.43
C THR A 21 7.21 -1.08 9.13
N GLU A 22 7.74 -0.10 8.39
CA GLU A 22 8.47 1.02 9.01
C GLU A 22 7.56 1.94 9.85
N VAL A 23 6.31 2.16 9.43
CA VAL A 23 5.39 3.07 10.12
C VAL A 23 4.72 2.40 11.32
N LEU A 24 4.28 1.16 11.16
CA LEU A 24 3.61 0.38 12.20
C LEU A 24 4.61 -0.30 13.15
N GLY A 25 5.87 -0.45 12.75
CA GLY A 25 6.87 -1.23 13.49
C GLY A 25 6.53 -2.72 13.58
N CYS A 26 5.71 -3.22 12.65
CA CYS A 26 5.20 -4.59 12.62
C CYS A 26 5.87 -5.42 11.53
N ARG A 27 5.54 -6.73 11.48
CA ARG A 27 5.99 -7.61 10.40
C ARG A 27 5.50 -7.11 9.02
N PRO A 28 6.14 -7.55 7.92
CA PRO A 28 5.67 -7.29 6.56
C PRO A 28 4.21 -7.74 6.40
N PRO A 29 3.27 -6.83 6.10
CA PRO A 29 1.91 -7.23 5.80
C PRO A 29 1.87 -8.01 4.48
N ALA A 30 1.01 -9.03 4.41
CA ALA A 30 0.85 -9.89 3.25
C ALA A 30 -0.62 -10.29 3.03
N GLY A 31 -1.00 -10.42 1.76
CA GLY A 31 -2.36 -10.84 1.39
C GLY A 31 -3.42 -9.82 1.83
N ASP A 32 -4.45 -10.29 2.52
CA ASP A 32 -5.61 -9.47 2.89
C ASP A 32 -5.51 -8.85 4.29
N GLU A 33 -4.31 -8.74 4.87
CA GLU A 33 -4.12 -8.13 6.20
C GLU A 33 -4.65 -6.68 6.22
N HIS A 34 -5.54 -6.39 7.17
CA HIS A 34 -6.14 -5.06 7.31
C HIS A 34 -5.23 -4.12 8.11
N PHE A 35 -4.99 -2.92 7.55
CA PHE A 35 -4.19 -1.89 8.20
C PHE A 35 -4.70 -1.53 9.61
N PHE A 36 -6.01 -1.33 9.77
CA PHE A 36 -6.59 -0.84 11.03
C PHE A 36 -6.85 -1.96 12.05
N ASN A 37 -7.25 -3.15 11.59
CA ASN A 37 -7.76 -4.20 12.46
C ASN A 37 -6.71 -5.28 12.75
N ASP A 38 -5.97 -5.74 11.74
CA ASP A 38 -4.92 -6.75 11.90
C ASP A 38 -3.61 -6.14 12.39
N LEU A 39 -3.20 -5.01 11.80
CA LEU A 39 -1.93 -4.37 12.12
C LEU A 39 -2.05 -3.31 13.24
N GLY A 40 -3.27 -2.97 13.66
CA GLY A 40 -3.51 -1.95 14.70
C GLY A 40 -3.18 -0.53 14.26
N GLY A 41 -3.29 -0.25 12.96
CA GLY A 41 -3.07 1.07 12.38
C GLY A 41 -4.13 2.07 12.80
N ASN A 42 -3.70 3.31 13.05
CA ASN A 42 -4.59 4.43 13.41
C ASN A 42 -4.58 5.50 12.31
N SER A 43 -5.49 6.47 12.38
CA SER A 43 -5.58 7.58 11.41
C SER A 43 -4.25 8.32 11.19
N LEU A 44 -3.45 8.47 12.25
CA LEU A 44 -2.12 9.08 12.17
C LEU A 44 -1.12 8.21 11.40
N LEU A 45 -1.12 6.90 11.66
CA LEU A 45 -0.25 5.95 10.95
C LEU A 45 -0.67 5.85 9.48
N ALA A 46 -1.97 5.81 9.20
CA ALA A 46 -2.54 5.85 7.85
C ALA A 46 -2.06 7.08 7.06
N PHE A 47 -2.07 8.26 7.70
CA PHE A 47 -1.56 9.49 7.10
C PHE A 47 -0.06 9.42 6.84
N GLN A 48 0.73 8.99 7.83
CA GLN A 48 2.19 8.85 7.68
C GLN A 48 2.57 7.88 6.56
N THR A 49 1.95 6.71 6.53
CA THR A 49 2.09 5.70 5.47
C THR A 49 1.78 6.30 4.10
N THR A 50 0.66 7.03 3.98
CA THR A 50 0.27 7.68 2.73
C THR A 50 1.31 8.71 2.28
N VAL A 51 1.79 9.57 3.18
CA VAL A 51 2.81 10.59 2.85
C VAL A 51 4.13 9.94 2.39
N ARG A 52 4.57 8.87 3.07
CA ARG A 52 5.78 8.13 2.66
C ARG A 52 5.61 7.44 1.33
N LEU A 53 4.47 6.78 1.10
CA LEU A 53 4.17 6.12 -0.16
C LEU A 53 4.10 7.10 -1.32
N ARG A 54 3.49 8.27 -1.13
CA ARG A 54 3.47 9.34 -2.14
C ARG A 54 4.86 9.73 -2.58
N LYS A 55 5.77 9.85 -1.63
CA LYS A 55 7.17 10.23 -1.89
C LYS A 55 7.98 9.10 -2.53
N ALA A 56 7.72 7.86 -2.15
CA ALA A 56 8.46 6.71 -2.66
C ALA A 56 7.99 6.25 -4.05
N LEU A 57 6.69 6.38 -4.34
CA LEU A 57 6.07 6.05 -5.64
C LEU A 57 6.00 7.25 -6.59
N ASP A 58 6.48 8.43 -6.15
CA ASP A 58 6.40 9.72 -6.85
C ASP A 58 5.02 10.01 -7.45
N ARG A 59 3.96 9.67 -6.72
CA ARG A 59 2.57 9.79 -7.21
C ARG A 59 1.60 10.27 -6.14
N HIS A 60 0.44 10.72 -6.59
CA HIS A 60 -0.64 11.08 -5.70
C HIS A 60 -1.35 9.84 -5.17
N VAL A 61 -1.14 9.52 -3.89
CA VAL A 61 -1.87 8.47 -3.17
C VAL A 61 -2.90 9.15 -2.26
N PRO A 62 -4.21 8.99 -2.52
CA PRO A 62 -5.23 9.56 -1.66
C PRO A 62 -5.37 8.74 -0.38
N LEU A 63 -5.47 9.43 0.77
CA LEU A 63 -5.71 8.76 2.06
C LEU A 63 -7.02 7.95 2.05
N LYS A 64 -8.02 8.42 1.29
CA LYS A 64 -9.30 7.73 1.06
C LYS A 64 -9.12 6.32 0.47
N LEU A 65 -8.03 6.07 -0.26
CA LEU A 65 -7.72 4.75 -0.79
C LEU A 65 -7.55 3.74 0.34
N LEU A 66 -6.85 4.12 1.42
CA LEU A 66 -6.65 3.26 2.58
C LEU A 66 -7.95 2.98 3.35
N PHE A 67 -8.92 3.91 3.31
CA PHE A 67 -10.23 3.72 3.92
C PHE A 67 -11.17 2.87 3.07
N THR A 68 -11.05 2.94 1.75
CA THR A 68 -11.89 2.17 0.81
C THR A 68 -11.33 0.77 0.55
N ALA A 69 -10.02 0.62 0.65
CA ALA A 69 -9.26 -0.62 0.52
C ALA A 69 -8.26 -0.71 1.69
N PRO A 70 -8.72 -1.09 2.89
CA PRO A 70 -7.86 -1.22 4.06
C PRO A 70 -7.00 -2.50 4.03
N CYS A 71 -7.29 -3.42 3.11
CA CYS A 71 -6.55 -4.66 2.90
C CYS A 71 -5.28 -4.38 2.08
N PHE A 72 -4.16 -4.96 2.49
CA PHE A 72 -2.87 -4.77 1.82
C PHE A 72 -2.91 -5.12 0.32
N ALA A 73 -3.44 -6.29 -0.06
CA ALA A 73 -3.53 -6.74 -1.45
C ALA A 73 -4.40 -5.81 -2.31
N ASP A 74 -5.59 -5.43 -1.82
CA ASP A 74 -6.49 -4.53 -2.56
C ASP A 74 -5.88 -3.13 -2.70
N TYR A 75 -5.23 -2.64 -1.64
CA TYR A 75 -4.55 -1.35 -1.64
C TYR A 75 -3.41 -1.32 -2.65
N ALA A 76 -2.54 -2.33 -2.66
CA ALA A 76 -1.43 -2.43 -3.60
C ALA A 76 -1.92 -2.63 -5.05
N ALA A 77 -2.98 -3.40 -5.26
CA ALA A 77 -3.60 -3.58 -6.58
C ALA A 77 -4.19 -2.27 -7.11
N ARG A 78 -4.91 -1.51 -6.29
CA ARG A 78 -5.46 -0.20 -6.68
C ARG A 78 -4.37 0.81 -6.96
N LEU A 79 -3.34 0.80 -6.13
CA LEU A 79 -2.12 1.55 -6.38
C LEU A 79 -1.55 1.19 -7.75
N CYS A 80 -1.36 -0.09 -8.09
CA CYS A 80 -0.91 -0.48 -9.43
C CYS A 80 -1.87 -0.05 -10.56
N GLY A 81 -3.19 -0.03 -10.30
CA GLY A 81 -4.24 0.28 -11.27
C GLY A 81 -4.56 1.77 -11.47
N GLU A 82 -4.21 2.66 -10.52
CA GLU A 82 -4.37 4.11 -10.65
C GLU A 82 -3.22 4.72 -11.46
N GLY A 83 -3.14 4.33 -12.74
CA GLY A 83 -2.27 4.90 -13.76
C GLY A 83 -3.02 5.42 -14.97
N THR A 84 -4.35 5.54 -14.92
CA THR A 84 -5.13 5.99 -16.09
C THR A 84 -6.37 6.78 -15.68
N SER A 85 -6.21 8.10 -15.59
CA SER A 85 -7.09 9.12 -16.20
C SER A 85 -6.49 10.50 -16.01
#